data_AF-A0A8T8E429-F1
#
_entry.id   AF-A0A8T8E429-F1
#
_cell.length_a   1.000
_cell.length_b   1.000
_cell.length_c   1.000
_cell.angle_alpha   90.00
_cell.angle_beta   90.00
_cell.angle_gamma   90.00
#
_symmetry.space_group_name_H-M   'P 1'
#
loop_
_entity.id
_entity.type
_entity.pdbx_description
1 polymer ?
#
loop_
_entity_poly.entity_id
_entity_poly.type
_entity_poly.pdbx_seq_one_letter_code
_entity_poly.pdbx_strand_id
1 'polypeptide(L)' 'MTATDGPFECDTCDADVRFEEARRTKTMGGLDSTTWQTLCCPHCGSRLKTVYVGD' A
#
# COMPACT_ATOMS: atom_id res chain seq x y z
N MET A 1 10.67 -8.38 10.67
CA MET A 1 9.36 -7.71 10.73
C MET A 1 9.13 -7.10 9.36
N THR A 2 8.51 -7.87 8.47
CA THR A 2 8.21 -7.43 7.10
C THR A 2 7.24 -6.26 7.15
N ALA A 3 7.46 -5.22 6.34
CA ALA A 3 6.64 -4.00 6.31
C ALA A 3 5.19 -4.21 5.80
N THR A 4 4.75 -5.47 5.74
CA THR A 4 3.52 -6.00 5.14
C THR A 4 2.53 -6.51 6.21
N ASP A 5 2.94 -6.54 7.49
CA ASP A 5 2.19 -7.23 8.56
C ASP A 5 1.07 -6.39 9.21
N GLY A 6 0.99 -5.09 8.91
CA GLY A 6 0.08 -4.16 9.60
C GLY A 6 -1.17 -3.77 8.79
N PRO A 7 -2.31 -3.50 9.47
CA PRO A 7 -3.32 -2.62 8.91
C PRO A 7 -2.73 -1.21 8.72
N PHE A 8 -2.99 -0.61 7.56
CA PHE A 8 -2.63 0.74 7.21
C PHE A 8 -3.84 1.63 7.41
N GLU A 9 -3.74 2.56 8.36
CA GLU A 9 -4.76 3.57 8.57
C GLU A 9 -4.75 4.59 7.42
N CYS A 10 -5.94 4.95 6.95
CA CYS A 10 -6.09 5.98 5.94
C CYS A 10 -6.37 7.35 6.56
N ASP A 11 -5.46 8.31 6.42
CA ASP A 11 -5.67 9.69 6.88
C ASP A 11 -6.86 10.42 6.23
N THR A 12 -7.45 9.87 5.15
CA THR A 12 -8.59 10.49 4.46
C THR A 12 -9.94 10.00 4.97
N CYS A 13 -10.05 8.72 5.34
CA CYS A 13 -11.32 8.10 5.70
C CYS A 13 -11.27 7.31 7.01
N ASP A 14 -10.17 7.41 7.76
CA ASP A 14 -9.90 6.72 9.03
C ASP A 14 -10.16 5.20 8.97
N ALA A 15 -10.01 4.62 7.78
CA ALA A 15 -10.25 3.20 7.57
C ALA A 15 -8.95 2.41 7.76
N ASP A 16 -9.02 1.33 8.53
CA ASP A 16 -7.97 0.32 8.63
C ASP A 16 -7.97 -0.58 7.39
N VAL A 17 -6.93 -0.46 6.57
CA VAL A 17 -6.80 -1.21 5.32
C VAL A 17 -5.68 -2.22 5.41
N ARG A 18 -5.94 -3.49 5.10
CA ARG A 18 -4.87 -4.51 5.06
C ARG A 18 -3.94 -4.30 3.88
N PHE A 19 -2.68 -4.72 4.03
CA PHE A 19 -1.69 -4.68 2.95
C PHE A 19 -2.22 -5.29 1.65
N GLU A 20 -2.81 -6.49 1.69
CA GLU A 20 -3.29 -7.20 0.50
C GLU A 20 -4.39 -6.43 -0.23
N GLU A 21 -5.28 -5.76 0.49
CA GLU A 21 -6.35 -4.94 -0.07
C GLU A 21 -5.81 -3.60 -0.60
N ALA A 22 -4.81 -3.04 0.09
CA ALA A 22 -4.19 -1.80 -0.32
C ALA A 22 -3.18 -1.96 -1.47
N ARG A 23 -2.69 -3.17 -1.68
CA ARG A 23 -1.64 -3.50 -2.64
C ARG A 23 -2.17 -3.34 -4.06
N ARG A 24 -1.73 -2.29 -4.75
CA ARG A 24 -1.99 -2.15 -6.18
C ARG A 24 -1.12 -3.11 -7.01
N THR A 25 -1.73 -3.86 -7.92
CA THR A 25 -1.02 -4.76 -8.86
C THR A 25 -0.22 -4.00 -9.93
N LYS A 26 -0.45 -2.69 -10.09
CA LYS A 26 0.28 -1.83 -11.04
C LYS A 26 0.93 -0.68 -10.29
N THR A 27 2.27 -0.62 -10.26
CA THR A 27 3.00 0.55 -9.78
C THR A 27 2.77 1.74 -10.71
N MET A 28 2.63 2.92 -10.11
CA MET A 28 2.64 4.20 -10.83
C MET A 28 4.09 4.70 -10.84
N GLY A 29 4.64 5.01 -12.01
CA GLY A 29 5.91 5.76 -12.11
C GLY A 29 7.20 4.95 -12.25
N GLY A 30 7.19 3.82 -12.97
CA GLY A 30 8.43 3.16 -13.42
C GLY A 30 9.32 2.56 -12.32
N LEU A 31 8.85 2.56 -11.07
CA LEU A 31 9.47 1.87 -9.95
C LEU A 31 9.19 0.36 -10.07
N ASP A 32 10.20 -0.44 -9.71
CA ASP A 32 10.12 -1.90 -9.75
C ASP A 32 9.00 -2.37 -8.81
N SER A 33 7.91 -2.86 -9.39
CA SER A 33 6.71 -3.33 -8.67
C SER A 33 6.96 -4.52 -7.76
N THR A 34 8.11 -5.15 -7.95
CA THR A 34 8.53 -6.31 -7.17
C THR A 34 9.20 -5.89 -5.86
N THR A 35 9.75 -4.66 -5.82
CA THR A 35 10.53 -4.16 -4.69
C THR A 35 9.82 -3.03 -3.95
N TRP A 36 9.08 -2.19 -4.67
CA TRP A 36 8.37 -1.03 -4.12
C TRP A 36 6.88 -1.11 -4.44
N GLN A 37 6.05 -1.11 -3.40
CA GLN A 37 4.60 -1.12 -3.56
C GLN A 37 4.00 0.14 -2.96
N THR A 38 3.20 0.82 -3.79
CA THR A 38 2.39 1.95 -3.32
C THR A 38 1.03 1.40 -2.89
N LEU A 39 0.71 1.62 -1.63
CA LEU A 39 -0.54 1.25 -1.02
C LEU A 39 -1.56 2.35 -1.21
N CYS A 40 -2.77 1.96 -1.61
CA CYS A 40 -3.90 2.87 -1.81
C CYS A 40 -5.10 2.34 -1.02
N CYS A 41 -5.89 3.23 -0.44
CA CYS A 41 -7.10 2.84 0.25
C CYS A 41 -8.14 2.34 -0.77
N PRO A 42 -8.72 1.15 -0.62
CA PRO A 42 -9.76 0.63 -1.51
C PRO A 42 -11.10 1.36 -1.33
N HIS A 43 -11.31 2.04 -0.19
CA HIS A 43 -12.56 2.74 0.11
C HIS A 43 -12.62 4.12 -0.54
N CYS A 44 -11.55 4.91 -0.45
CA CYS A 44 -11.52 6.29 -0.93
C CYS A 44 -10.55 6.53 -2.09
N GLY A 45 -9.68 5.57 -2.42
CA GLY A 45 -8.67 5.69 -3.47
C GLY A 45 -7.44 6.52 -3.08
N SER A 46 -7.40 7.10 -1.87
CA SER A 46 -6.26 7.88 -1.39
C SER A 46 -5.00 7.03 -1.27
N ARG A 47 -3.84 7.63 -1.55
CA ARG A 47 -2.54 6.99 -1.32
C ARG A 47 -2.28 6.90 0.18
N LEU A 48 -2.03 5.69 0.68
CA LEU A 48 -1.68 5.41 2.07
C LEU A 48 -0.19 5.64 2.27
N LYS A 49 0.63 4.69 1.80
CA LYS A 49 2.08 4.70 1.99
C LYS A 49 2.78 3.93 0.88
N THR A 50 4.02 4.29 0.59
CA THR A 50 4.90 3.48 -0.23
C THR A 50 5.78 2.64 0.70
N VAL A 51 5.72 1.31 0.54
CA VAL A 51 6.47 0.36 1.36
C VAL A 51 7.40 -0.47 0.49
N TYR A 52 8.55 -0.82 1.05
CA TYR A 52 9.50 -1.75 0.45
C TYR A 52 9.04 -3.18 0.74
N VAL A 53 8.91 -3.98 -0.32
CA VAL A 53 8.42 -5.36 -0.30
C VAL A 53 9.41 -6.35 -0.91
N GLY A 54 10.60 -5.87 -1.29
CA GLY A 54 11.67 -6.74 -1.75
C GLY A 54 12.07 -7.72 -0.64
N ASP A 55 12.29 -8.97 -1.05
CA ASP A 55 12.85 -10.03 -0.21
C ASP A 55 14.29 -9.72 0.20
#